data_AF-A0A1Q6QVN7-F1
#
_entry.id   AF-A0A1Q6QVN7-F1
#
_cell.length_a   1.000
_cell.length_b   1.000
_cell.length_c   1.000
_cell.angle_alpha   90.00
_cell.angle_beta   90.00
_cell.angle_gamma   90.00
#
_symmetry.space_group_name_H-M   'P 1'
#
loop_
_entity.id
_entity.type
_entity.pdbx_description
1 polymer ?
#
loop_
_entity_poly.entity_id
_entity_poly.type
_entity_poly.pdbx_seq_one_letter_code
_entity_poly.pdbx_strand_id
1 'polypeptide(L)'
;MVNNIFERKKINLEKVVKKSNNLMNKLLILDLLNNDKLNNYIIELTHKKIYIKGPTIIKDGYLTEYEQFVYVLDNFISHFINIFNNIDLVYKVIPTVISDNKEKVLLSKRNYYDSSNIKYYNNEFNKIIISIFYNNILTYREELNNHLLAVDIDLDKINFEKSNDINKILFLLEELYFVNRNRYGIIALFEVTNSENYNIFLNYYELIFNIYQKNINFIKEYRKFKENNNMYLNV
;
A
#
# COMPACT_ATOMS: atom_id res chain seq x y z
N MET A 1 -4.90 25.78 -22.54
CA MET A 1 -3.70 24.98 -22.92
C MET A 1 -3.40 23.82 -21.97
N VAL A 2 -3.65 23.93 -20.65
CA VAL A 2 -3.35 22.86 -19.66
C VAL A 2 -4.10 21.54 -19.92
N ASN A 3 -5.38 21.60 -20.30
CA ASN A 3 -6.18 20.39 -20.62
C ASN A 3 -5.57 19.53 -21.73
N ASN A 4 -4.90 20.11 -22.73
CA ASN A 4 -4.38 19.34 -23.86
C ASN A 4 -3.10 18.55 -23.49
N ILE A 5 -2.29 19.04 -22.54
CA ILE A 5 -1.09 18.32 -22.09
C ILE A 5 -1.49 17.16 -21.18
N PHE A 6 -2.34 17.41 -20.19
CA PHE A 6 -2.80 16.38 -19.25
C PHE A 6 -3.47 15.22 -19.99
N GLU A 7 -4.42 15.49 -20.90
CA GLU A 7 -5.09 14.46 -21.68
C GLU A 7 -4.11 13.62 -22.51
N ARG A 8 -3.10 14.24 -23.12
CA ARG A 8 -2.04 13.50 -23.82
C ARG A 8 -1.27 12.58 -22.88
N LYS A 9 -0.96 13.03 -21.66
CA LYS A 9 -0.29 12.19 -20.66
C LYS A 9 -1.17 11.01 -20.26
N LYS A 10 -2.46 11.23 -20.01
CA LYS A 10 -3.44 10.19 -19.69
C LYS A 10 -3.53 9.14 -20.81
N ILE A 11 -3.66 9.58 -22.07
CA ILE A 11 -3.66 8.69 -23.26
C ILE A 11 -2.36 7.89 -23.39
N ASN A 12 -1.20 8.51 -23.13
CA ASN A 12 0.08 7.80 -23.18
C ASN A 12 0.17 6.70 -22.13
N LEU A 13 -0.26 7.00 -20.89
CA LEU A 13 -0.32 6.02 -19.82
C LEU A 13 -1.27 4.87 -20.17
N GLU A 14 -2.47 5.18 -20.67
CA GLU A 14 -3.44 4.19 -21.13
C GLU A 14 -2.86 3.27 -22.22
N LYS A 15 -2.12 3.84 -23.19
CA LYS A 15 -1.44 3.08 -24.24
C LYS A 15 -0.39 2.13 -23.66
N VAL A 16 0.40 2.58 -22.68
CA VAL A 16 1.38 1.72 -21.99
C VAL A 16 0.67 0.55 -21.32
N VAL A 17 -0.36 0.82 -20.50
CA VAL A 17 -1.11 -0.22 -19.80
C VAL A 17 -1.73 -1.22 -20.79
N LYS A 18 -2.36 -0.74 -21.88
CA LYS A 18 -2.97 -1.60 -22.90
C LYS A 18 -1.97 -2.46 -23.66
N LYS A 19 -0.78 -1.92 -23.99
CA LYS A 19 0.27 -2.65 -24.72
C LYS A 19 1.04 -3.64 -23.86
N SER A 20 1.12 -3.43 -22.55
CA SER A 20 1.81 -4.34 -21.65
C SER A 20 1.02 -5.63 -21.48
N ASN A 21 1.69 -6.75 -21.79
CA ASN A 21 1.11 -8.10 -21.69
C ASN A 21 1.35 -8.75 -20.31
N ASN A 22 2.28 -8.19 -19.51
CA ASN A 22 2.76 -8.82 -18.28
C ASN A 22 2.23 -8.14 -17.00
N LEU A 23 1.24 -7.27 -17.11
CA LEU A 23 0.64 -6.60 -15.94
C LEU A 23 -0.41 -7.52 -15.32
N MET A 24 -0.20 -7.93 -14.08
CA MET A 24 -1.15 -8.78 -13.36
C MET A 24 -2.45 -8.03 -13.07
N ASN A 25 -2.34 -6.76 -12.69
CA ASN A 25 -3.45 -5.93 -12.23
C ASN A 25 -3.94 -4.94 -13.29
N LYS A 26 -3.78 -5.30 -14.57
CA LYS A 26 -4.09 -4.45 -15.73
C LYS A 26 -5.48 -3.82 -15.67
N LEU A 27 -6.49 -4.61 -15.31
CA LEU A 27 -7.89 -4.13 -15.24
C LEU A 27 -8.08 -3.08 -14.14
N LEU A 28 -7.55 -3.34 -12.94
CA LEU A 28 -7.62 -2.38 -11.83
C LEU A 28 -6.86 -1.10 -12.17
N ILE A 29 -5.68 -1.18 -12.81
CA ILE A 29 -4.93 0.02 -13.22
C ILE A 29 -5.74 0.85 -14.24
N LEU A 30 -6.39 0.21 -15.21
CA LEU A 30 -7.28 0.91 -16.15
C LEU A 30 -8.48 1.53 -15.44
N ASP A 31 -9.04 0.86 -14.45
CA ASP A 31 -10.16 1.37 -13.68
C ASP A 31 -9.76 2.59 -12.83
N LEU A 32 -8.61 2.53 -12.15
CA LEU A 32 -8.03 3.68 -11.44
C LEU A 32 -7.77 4.87 -12.37
N LEU A 33 -7.32 4.61 -13.61
CA LEU A 33 -7.09 5.63 -14.62
C LEU A 33 -8.40 6.27 -15.12
N ASN A 34 -9.42 5.45 -15.38
CA ASN A 34 -10.72 5.90 -15.88
C ASN A 34 -11.50 6.69 -14.82
N ASN A 35 -11.35 6.33 -13.55
CA ASN A 35 -11.97 7.01 -12.40
C ASN A 35 -11.10 8.12 -11.81
N ASP A 36 -10.12 8.63 -12.57
CA ASP A 36 -9.29 9.79 -12.23
C ASP A 36 -8.46 9.67 -10.94
N LYS A 37 -8.30 8.44 -10.41
CA LYS A 37 -7.57 8.17 -9.16
C LYS A 37 -6.05 8.30 -9.31
N LEU A 38 -5.54 8.37 -10.55
CA LEU A 38 -4.11 8.51 -10.85
C LEU A 38 -3.72 9.93 -11.30
N ASN A 39 -4.65 10.90 -11.29
CA ASN A 39 -4.42 12.21 -11.92
C ASN A 39 -3.22 12.97 -11.33
N ASN A 40 -3.05 12.93 -10.01
CA ASN A 40 -1.92 13.56 -9.32
C ASN A 40 -0.57 13.00 -9.82
N TYR A 41 -0.51 11.70 -10.09
CA TYR A 41 0.69 11.06 -10.65
C TYR A 41 0.91 11.42 -12.11
N ILE A 42 -0.16 11.41 -12.92
CA ILE A 42 -0.11 11.67 -14.36
C ILE A 42 0.44 13.07 -14.65
N ILE A 43 0.06 14.07 -13.84
CA ILE A 43 0.53 15.45 -13.97
C ILE A 43 2.05 15.51 -13.90
N GLU A 44 2.70 14.65 -13.10
CA GLU A 44 4.14 14.68 -12.84
C GLU A 44 4.99 13.90 -13.85
N LEU A 45 4.39 13.04 -14.68
CA LEU A 45 5.13 12.23 -15.66
C LEU A 45 5.72 13.10 -16.79
N THR A 46 6.99 12.92 -17.13
CA THR A 46 7.71 13.77 -18.11
C THR A 46 8.31 13.01 -19.30
N HIS A 47 8.00 11.72 -19.48
CA HIS A 47 8.55 10.85 -20.53
C HIS A 47 10.07 10.61 -20.44
N LYS A 48 10.73 10.96 -19.33
CA LYS A 48 12.17 10.74 -19.20
C LYS A 48 12.49 9.24 -19.22
N LYS A 49 13.69 8.93 -19.68
CA LYS A 49 14.24 7.58 -19.69
C LYS A 49 14.85 7.25 -18.33
N ILE A 50 14.57 6.06 -17.86
CA ILE A 50 15.14 5.42 -16.67
C ILE A 50 15.94 4.23 -17.17
N TYR A 51 17.27 4.39 -17.16
CA TYR A 51 18.16 3.37 -17.70
C TYR A 51 18.22 2.15 -16.79
N ILE A 52 18.18 0.98 -17.41
CA ILE A 52 18.27 -0.30 -16.72
C ILE A 52 19.75 -0.67 -16.61
N LYS A 53 20.22 -0.95 -15.40
CA LYS A 53 21.55 -1.50 -15.17
C LYS A 53 21.46 -3.02 -15.17
N GLY A 54 22.15 -3.67 -16.09
CA GLY A 54 22.26 -5.13 -16.15
C GLY A 54 21.48 -5.80 -17.30
N PRO A 55 21.63 -7.12 -17.47
CA PRO A 55 20.93 -7.88 -18.50
C PRO A 55 19.42 -7.83 -18.26
N THR A 56 18.66 -7.51 -19.31
CA THR A 56 17.20 -7.35 -19.22
C THR A 56 16.52 -7.90 -20.47
N ILE A 57 15.27 -8.32 -20.31
CA ILE A 57 14.37 -8.70 -21.41
C ILE A 57 13.87 -7.45 -22.17
N ILE A 58 14.01 -6.27 -21.55
CA ILE A 58 13.62 -4.98 -22.15
C ILE A 58 14.64 -4.59 -23.22
N LYS A 59 14.22 -4.68 -24.48
CA LYS A 59 15.07 -4.52 -25.68
C LYS A 59 15.83 -3.18 -25.73
N ASP A 60 15.20 -2.10 -25.27
CA ASP A 60 15.73 -0.75 -25.43
C ASP A 60 16.75 -0.36 -24.34
N GLY A 61 16.94 -1.20 -23.31
CA GLY A 61 17.86 -0.92 -22.20
C GLY A 61 17.42 0.21 -21.26
N TYR A 62 16.20 0.73 -21.41
CA TYR A 62 15.58 1.71 -20.53
C TYR A 62 14.06 1.50 -20.44
N LEU A 63 13.46 2.08 -19.40
CA LEU A 63 12.03 2.32 -19.30
C LEU A 63 11.74 3.81 -19.43
N THR A 64 10.64 4.18 -20.05
CA THR A 64 10.08 5.53 -19.89
C THR A 64 9.50 5.68 -18.48
N GLU A 65 9.41 6.90 -17.97
CA GLU A 65 8.72 7.20 -16.69
C GLU A 65 7.29 6.64 -16.66
N TYR A 66 6.60 6.57 -17.80
CA TYR A 66 5.26 5.97 -17.90
C TYR A 66 5.30 4.46 -17.67
N GLU A 67 6.23 3.75 -18.32
CA GLU A 67 6.37 2.30 -18.15
C GLU A 67 6.80 1.96 -16.73
N GLN A 68 7.81 2.65 -16.20
CA GLN A 68 8.25 2.47 -14.82
C GLN A 68 7.09 2.68 -13.84
N PHE A 69 6.34 3.78 -13.97
CA PHE A 69 5.20 4.06 -13.08
C PHE A 69 4.16 2.93 -13.11
N VAL A 70 3.80 2.45 -14.31
CA VAL A 70 2.84 1.33 -14.46
C VAL A 70 3.37 0.06 -13.82
N TYR A 71 4.65 -0.27 -13.99
CA TYR A 71 5.23 -1.46 -13.37
C TYR A 71 5.32 -1.35 -11.85
N VAL A 72 5.74 -0.20 -11.32
CA VAL A 72 5.78 0.02 -9.87
C VAL A 72 4.38 -0.05 -9.28
N LEU A 73 3.36 0.54 -9.93
CA LEU A 73 1.97 0.46 -9.51
C LEU A 73 1.42 -0.97 -9.53
N ASP A 74 1.69 -1.73 -10.60
CA ASP A 74 1.28 -3.14 -10.70
C ASP A 74 1.88 -3.98 -9.57
N ASN A 75 3.16 -3.76 -9.25
CA ASN A 75 3.83 -4.46 -8.16
C ASN A 75 3.36 -4.01 -6.78
N PHE A 76 3.05 -2.72 -6.60
CA PHE A 76 2.45 -2.23 -5.37
C PHE A 76 1.08 -2.89 -5.11
N ILE A 77 0.23 -2.98 -6.13
CA ILE A 77 -1.07 -3.65 -6.03
C ILE A 77 -0.90 -5.13 -5.70
N SER A 78 0.00 -5.84 -6.39
CA SER A 78 0.32 -7.24 -6.08
C SER A 78 0.83 -7.42 -4.65
N HIS A 79 1.68 -6.50 -4.18
CA HIS A 79 2.19 -6.50 -2.80
C HIS A 79 1.05 -6.32 -1.79
N PHE A 80 0.13 -5.38 -2.03
CA PHE A 80 -1.07 -5.19 -1.22
C PHE A 80 -1.96 -6.45 -1.20
N ILE A 81 -2.22 -7.05 -2.37
CA ILE A 81 -3.01 -8.29 -2.48
C ILE A 81 -2.36 -9.41 -1.67
N ASN A 82 -1.03 -9.55 -1.73
CA ASN A 82 -0.33 -10.61 -1.00
C ASN A 82 -0.42 -10.45 0.53
N ILE A 83 -0.49 -9.22 1.04
CA ILE A 83 -0.64 -8.95 2.48
C ILE A 83 -2.05 -9.33 2.94
N PHE A 84 -3.09 -8.83 2.27
CA PHE A 84 -4.46 -8.97 2.77
C PHE A 84 -5.24 -10.15 2.17
N ASN A 85 -4.73 -10.76 1.09
CA ASN A 85 -5.35 -11.86 0.37
C ASN A 85 -6.85 -11.63 0.06
N ASN A 86 -7.20 -10.41 -0.33
CA ASN A 86 -8.58 -10.03 -0.62
C ASN A 86 -8.66 -8.98 -1.74
N ILE A 87 -9.12 -9.42 -2.92
CA ILE A 87 -9.25 -8.58 -4.11
C ILE A 87 -10.35 -7.52 -3.93
N ASP A 88 -11.47 -7.82 -3.28
CA ASP A 88 -12.56 -6.86 -3.08
C ASP A 88 -12.14 -5.69 -2.18
N LEU A 89 -11.29 -5.95 -1.18
CA LEU A 89 -10.67 -4.91 -0.37
C LEU A 89 -9.81 -4.00 -1.23
N VAL A 90 -9.00 -4.58 -2.13
CA VAL A 90 -8.06 -3.85 -2.99
C VAL A 90 -8.79 -2.81 -3.84
N TYR A 91 -9.90 -3.17 -4.48
CA TYR A 91 -10.68 -2.22 -5.29
C TYR A 91 -11.22 -1.03 -4.48
N LYS A 92 -11.55 -1.24 -3.21
CA LYS A 92 -12.09 -0.19 -2.33
C LYS A 92 -10.99 0.69 -1.74
N VAL A 93 -9.87 0.08 -1.34
CA VAL A 93 -8.85 0.70 -0.49
C VAL A 93 -7.69 1.31 -1.27
N ILE A 94 -7.27 0.68 -2.38
CA ILE A 94 -6.13 1.16 -3.17
C ILE A 94 -6.25 2.64 -3.55
N PRO A 95 -7.40 3.16 -4.05
CA PRO A 95 -7.53 4.57 -4.38
C PRO A 95 -7.18 5.51 -3.22
N THR A 96 -7.64 5.19 -2.01
CA THR A 96 -7.39 5.99 -0.81
C THR A 96 -5.91 5.89 -0.40
N VAL A 97 -5.37 4.68 -0.34
CA VAL A 97 -3.99 4.42 0.06
C VAL A 97 -2.97 5.06 -0.90
N ILE A 98 -3.18 4.97 -2.22
CA ILE A 98 -2.25 5.62 -3.17
C ILE A 98 -2.41 7.14 -3.17
N SER A 99 -3.55 7.69 -2.75
CA SER A 99 -3.73 9.14 -2.68
C SER A 99 -2.93 9.77 -1.53
N ASP A 100 -2.70 9.03 -0.44
CA ASP A 100 -1.91 9.47 0.73
C ASP A 100 -0.39 9.23 0.58
N ASN A 101 0.08 8.73 -0.56
CA ASN A 101 1.50 8.50 -0.83
C ASN A 101 2.29 9.81 -0.98
N LYS A 102 2.71 10.38 0.16
CA LYS A 102 3.47 11.62 0.25
C LYS A 102 4.89 11.50 -0.31
N GLU A 103 5.52 10.33 -0.17
CA GLU A 103 6.90 10.09 -0.62
C GLU A 103 7.02 9.87 -2.14
N LYS A 104 5.89 9.77 -2.85
CA LYS A 104 5.81 9.61 -4.32
C LYS A 104 6.65 8.43 -4.85
N VAL A 105 6.75 7.36 -4.06
CA VAL A 105 7.51 6.15 -4.42
C VAL A 105 7.04 5.53 -5.73
N LEU A 106 5.74 5.65 -6.06
CA LEU A 106 5.20 5.18 -7.34
C LEU A 106 5.83 5.92 -8.54
N LEU A 107 6.31 7.15 -8.36
CA LEU A 107 7.03 7.96 -9.35
C LEU A 107 8.56 7.82 -9.22
N SER A 108 9.04 6.89 -8.40
CA SER A 108 10.47 6.71 -8.17
C SER A 108 11.21 6.37 -9.47
N LYS A 109 12.38 6.98 -9.63
CA LYS A 109 13.28 6.78 -10.77
C LYS A 109 14.29 5.65 -10.54
N ARG A 110 14.24 5.01 -9.37
CA ARG A 110 15.03 3.79 -9.15
C ARG A 110 14.44 2.69 -10.03
N ASN A 111 15.24 1.99 -10.81
CA ASN A 111 14.70 0.93 -11.65
C ASN A 111 14.12 -0.18 -10.76
N TYR A 112 12.85 -0.53 -10.97
CA TYR A 112 12.18 -1.56 -10.17
C TYR A 112 12.75 -2.96 -10.44
N TYR A 113 13.13 -3.24 -11.69
CA TYR A 113 13.67 -4.54 -12.09
C TYR A 113 15.13 -4.77 -11.67
N ASP A 114 15.76 -3.77 -11.06
CA ASP A 114 17.05 -3.97 -10.42
C ASP A 114 16.83 -4.65 -9.07
N SER A 115 17.33 -5.88 -8.92
CA SER A 115 17.15 -6.67 -7.70
C SER A 115 17.70 -5.97 -6.45
N SER A 116 18.67 -5.05 -6.60
CA SER A 116 19.17 -4.27 -5.45
C SER A 116 18.13 -3.30 -4.89
N ASN A 117 17.11 -2.94 -5.67
CA ASN A 117 16.08 -1.98 -5.27
C ASN A 117 14.82 -2.67 -4.71
N ILE A 118 14.70 -4.00 -4.77
CA ILE A 118 13.51 -4.73 -4.28
C ILE A 118 13.24 -4.42 -2.80
N LYS A 119 14.28 -4.49 -1.95
CA LYS A 119 14.14 -4.19 -0.52
C LYS A 119 13.66 -2.75 -0.27
N TYR A 120 14.17 -1.80 -1.04
CA TYR A 120 13.73 -0.42 -0.97
C TYR A 120 12.24 -0.32 -1.31
N TYR A 121 11.81 -0.89 -2.46
CA TYR A 121 10.42 -0.84 -2.86
C TYR A 121 9.48 -1.54 -1.87
N ASN A 122 9.84 -2.71 -1.35
CA ASN A 122 9.02 -3.41 -0.36
C ASN A 122 8.83 -2.57 0.91
N ASN A 123 9.89 -1.95 1.43
CA ASN A 123 9.81 -1.07 2.59
C ASN A 123 8.90 0.14 2.33
N GLU A 124 9.06 0.77 1.17
CA GLU A 124 8.27 1.94 0.79
C GLU A 124 6.79 1.59 0.52
N PHE A 125 6.53 0.42 -0.07
CA PHE A 125 5.16 -0.09 -0.21
C PHE A 125 4.54 -0.32 1.16
N ASN A 126 5.27 -0.92 2.11
CA ASN A 126 4.79 -1.09 3.47
C ASN A 126 4.44 0.26 4.13
N LYS A 127 5.29 1.29 3.97
CA LYS A 127 5.01 2.65 4.46
C LYS A 127 3.71 3.20 3.90
N ILE A 128 3.50 3.10 2.58
CA ILE A 128 2.26 3.57 1.93
C ILE A 128 1.04 2.82 2.49
N ILE A 129 1.14 1.50 2.65
CA ILE A 129 0.02 0.66 3.11
C ILE A 129 -0.41 1.04 4.53
N ILE A 130 0.54 1.30 5.42
CA ILE A 130 0.26 1.54 6.82
C ILE A 130 0.09 3.02 7.17
N SER A 131 0.35 3.96 6.26
CA SER A 131 0.41 5.40 6.59
C SER A 131 -0.89 5.91 7.21
N ILE A 132 -2.02 5.58 6.59
CA ILE A 132 -3.35 5.99 7.05
C ILE A 132 -3.63 5.37 8.41
N PHE A 133 -3.45 4.05 8.54
CA PHE A 133 -3.66 3.32 9.79
C PHE A 133 -2.79 3.91 10.92
N TYR A 134 -1.50 4.15 10.65
CA TYR A 134 -0.56 4.70 11.61
C TYR A 134 -0.96 6.11 12.06
N ASN A 135 -1.36 6.99 11.14
CA ASN A 135 -1.83 8.33 11.47
C ASN A 135 -3.13 8.29 12.30
N ASN A 136 -4.02 7.35 12.01
CA ASN A 136 -5.26 7.20 12.77
C ASN A 136 -5.00 6.67 14.18
N ILE A 137 -4.13 5.67 14.38
CA ILE A 137 -3.80 5.20 15.74
C ILE A 137 -3.04 6.25 16.55
N LEU A 138 -2.26 7.14 15.91
CA LEU A 138 -1.68 8.31 16.57
C LEU A 138 -2.76 9.31 17.00
N THR A 139 -3.80 9.47 16.17
CA THR A 139 -4.95 10.33 16.48
C THR A 139 -5.74 9.79 17.67
N TYR A 140 -5.99 8.48 17.70
CA TYR A 140 -6.71 7.78 18.77
C TYR A 140 -5.79 7.28 19.89
N ARG A 141 -4.66 7.96 20.12
CA ARG A 141 -3.61 7.42 21.00
C ARG A 141 -4.11 7.21 22.42
N GLU A 142 -4.99 8.08 22.92
CA GLU A 142 -5.46 8.02 24.31
C GLU A 142 -6.41 6.83 24.50
N GLU A 143 -7.27 6.58 23.51
CA GLU A 143 -8.30 5.55 23.54
C GLU A 143 -7.72 4.17 23.23
N LEU A 144 -6.76 4.07 22.31
CA LEU A 144 -6.20 2.79 21.85
C LEU A 144 -4.91 2.37 22.57
N ASN A 145 -4.32 3.22 23.45
CA ASN A 145 -3.02 2.93 24.06
C ASN A 145 -2.96 1.56 24.74
N ASN A 146 -3.98 1.23 25.54
CA ASN A 146 -4.03 -0.05 26.25
C ASN A 146 -4.10 -1.24 25.29
N HIS A 147 -4.80 -1.07 24.15
CA HIS A 147 -4.87 -2.09 23.13
C HIS A 147 -3.52 -2.31 22.44
N LEU A 148 -2.80 -1.23 22.15
CA LEU A 148 -1.48 -1.26 21.49
C LEU A 148 -0.38 -1.79 22.41
N LEU A 149 -0.35 -1.37 23.68
CA LEU A 149 0.62 -1.86 24.66
C LEU A 149 0.44 -3.37 24.94
N ALA A 150 -0.80 -3.87 24.90
CA ALA A 150 -1.08 -5.31 25.04
C ALA A 150 -0.50 -6.18 23.91
N VAL A 151 -0.06 -5.57 22.81
CA VAL A 151 0.62 -6.22 21.68
C VAL A 151 2.05 -5.73 21.47
N ASP A 152 2.66 -5.17 22.52
CA ASP A 152 4.03 -4.65 22.52
C ASP A 152 4.28 -3.52 21.51
N ILE A 153 3.27 -2.70 21.24
CA ILE A 153 3.37 -1.49 20.43
C ILE A 153 3.27 -0.27 21.34
N ASP A 154 4.42 0.36 21.54
CA ASP A 154 4.55 1.65 22.23
C ASP A 154 4.77 2.74 21.18
N LEU A 155 3.74 3.55 20.94
CA LEU A 155 3.75 4.59 19.89
C LEU A 155 4.87 5.61 20.07
N ASP A 156 5.29 5.90 21.31
CA ASP A 156 6.36 6.86 21.58
C ASP A 156 7.75 6.32 21.18
N LYS A 157 7.87 5.00 20.97
CA LYS A 157 9.12 4.33 20.56
C LYS A 157 9.17 3.95 19.08
N ILE A 158 8.05 4.06 18.36
CA ILE A 158 7.98 3.72 16.95
C ILE A 158 8.73 4.77 16.12
N ASN A 159 9.66 4.31 15.29
CA ASN A 159 10.30 5.15 14.28
C ASN A 159 9.87 4.70 12.88
N PHE A 160 9.06 5.52 12.21
CA PHE A 160 8.49 5.23 10.91
C PHE A 160 9.51 5.21 9.74
N GLU A 161 10.79 5.48 10.00
CA GLU A 161 11.88 5.27 9.04
C GLU A 161 12.57 3.90 9.19
N LYS A 162 12.31 3.18 10.28
CA LYS A 162 12.92 1.87 10.53
C LYS A 162 12.03 0.76 10.01
N SER A 163 12.58 -0.08 9.12
CA SER A 163 11.88 -1.24 8.55
C SER A 163 11.28 -2.16 9.60
N ASN A 164 11.96 -2.38 10.73
CA ASN A 164 11.43 -3.22 11.81
C ASN A 164 10.15 -2.64 12.44
N ASP A 165 10.09 -1.32 12.61
CA ASP A 165 8.92 -0.67 13.22
C ASP A 165 7.77 -0.58 12.20
N ILE A 166 8.08 -0.29 10.94
CA ILE A 166 7.13 -0.37 9.81
C ILE A 166 6.49 -1.77 9.76
N ASN A 167 7.31 -2.82 9.83
CA ASN A 167 6.82 -4.21 9.78
C ASN A 167 5.95 -4.56 10.98
N LYS A 168 6.27 -4.08 12.19
CA LYS A 168 5.42 -4.30 13.37
C LYS A 168 4.02 -3.73 13.18
N ILE A 169 3.92 -2.49 12.69
CA ILE A 169 2.63 -1.85 12.42
C ILE A 169 1.90 -2.56 11.28
N LEU A 170 2.62 -2.98 10.23
CA LEU A 170 2.04 -3.75 9.13
C LEU A 170 1.47 -5.09 9.60
N PHE A 171 2.19 -5.83 10.44
CA PHE A 171 1.70 -7.11 10.98
C PHE A 171 0.48 -6.91 11.87
N LEU A 172 0.45 -5.85 12.69
CA LEU A 172 -0.76 -5.50 13.42
C LEU A 172 -1.93 -5.25 12.45
N LEU A 173 -1.75 -4.40 11.43
CA LEU A 173 -2.80 -4.11 10.45
C LEU A 173 -3.29 -5.36 9.72
N GLU A 174 -2.37 -6.22 9.28
CA GLU A 174 -2.69 -7.50 8.63
C GLU A 174 -3.53 -8.40 9.55
N GLU A 175 -3.15 -8.53 10.82
CA GLU A 175 -3.84 -9.40 11.78
C GLU A 175 -5.19 -8.84 12.21
N LEU A 176 -5.29 -7.52 12.43
CA LEU A 176 -6.56 -6.83 12.65
C LEU A 176 -7.50 -7.09 11.47
N TYR A 177 -7.00 -6.98 10.24
CA TYR A 177 -7.73 -7.30 9.03
C TYR A 177 -8.17 -8.77 8.99
N PHE A 178 -7.25 -9.69 9.17
CA PHE A 178 -7.50 -11.12 9.07
C PHE A 178 -8.62 -11.60 9.99
N VAL A 179 -8.59 -11.17 11.27
CA VAL A 179 -9.59 -11.56 12.26
C VAL A 179 -10.94 -10.86 12.03
N ASN A 180 -10.96 -9.72 11.35
CA ASN A 180 -12.17 -8.91 11.14
C ASN A 180 -12.66 -8.87 9.68
N ARG A 181 -12.10 -9.69 8.77
CA ARG A 181 -12.31 -9.63 7.31
C ARG A 181 -13.76 -9.56 6.81
N ASN A 182 -14.72 -10.07 7.58
CA ASN A 182 -16.14 -10.12 7.20
C ASN A 182 -16.95 -8.93 7.77
N ARG A 183 -16.31 -7.94 8.40
CA ARG A 183 -16.99 -6.82 9.06
C ARG A 183 -16.85 -5.55 8.24
N TYR A 184 -17.95 -4.87 7.97
CA TYR A 184 -17.96 -3.60 7.24
C TYR A 184 -17.05 -2.52 7.85
N GLY A 185 -16.92 -2.49 9.17
CA GLY A 185 -16.06 -1.53 9.89
C GLY A 185 -14.57 -1.64 9.55
N ILE A 186 -14.13 -2.71 8.88
CA ILE A 186 -12.71 -2.90 8.51
C ILE A 186 -12.19 -1.81 7.57
N ILE A 187 -13.08 -1.19 6.77
CA ILE A 187 -12.72 -0.11 5.87
C ILE A 187 -12.16 1.10 6.64
N ALA A 188 -12.58 1.30 7.91
CA ALA A 188 -12.07 2.39 8.75
C ALA A 188 -10.54 2.29 9.00
N LEU A 189 -9.94 1.09 8.90
CA LEU A 189 -8.49 0.93 9.02
C LEU A 189 -7.71 1.62 7.88
N PHE A 190 -8.39 1.91 6.76
CA PHE A 190 -7.78 2.40 5.53
C PHE A 190 -8.32 3.77 5.08
N GLU A 191 -9.19 4.38 5.87
CA GLU A 191 -9.78 5.69 5.58
C GLU A 191 -9.22 6.74 6.53
N VAL A 192 -9.02 7.97 6.03
CA VAL A 192 -8.45 9.05 6.83
C VAL A 192 -9.46 9.52 7.88
N THR A 193 -9.07 9.50 9.14
CA THR A 193 -9.87 10.09 10.22
C THR A 193 -9.88 11.61 10.11
N ASN A 194 -11.05 12.20 10.27
CA ASN A 194 -11.28 13.63 10.37
C ASN A 194 -12.35 13.94 11.42
N SER A 195 -12.64 15.22 11.66
CA SER A 195 -13.61 15.64 12.67
C SER A 195 -15.03 15.12 12.45
N GLU A 196 -15.43 14.85 11.20
CA GLU A 196 -16.79 14.41 10.87
C GLU A 196 -16.97 12.91 11.14
N ASN A 197 -15.95 12.10 10.84
CA ASN A 197 -16.01 10.64 11.00
C ASN A 197 -15.37 10.12 12.30
N TYR A 198 -14.74 11.00 13.10
CA TYR A 198 -13.93 10.64 14.28
C TYR A 198 -14.60 9.59 15.17
N ASN A 199 -15.79 9.91 15.69
CA ASN A 199 -16.49 9.06 16.67
C ASN A 199 -16.91 7.71 16.07
N ILE A 200 -17.36 7.72 14.81
CA ILE A 200 -17.81 6.50 14.13
C ILE A 200 -16.62 5.58 13.88
N PHE A 201 -15.51 6.14 13.40
CA PHE A 201 -14.30 5.37 13.13
C PHE A 201 -13.65 4.88 14.42
N LEU A 202 -13.56 5.71 15.46
CA LEU A 202 -13.07 5.28 16.78
C LEU A 202 -13.84 4.06 17.30
N ASN A 203 -15.18 4.09 17.26
CA ASN A 203 -16.00 2.94 17.66
C ASN A 203 -15.69 1.68 16.84
N TYR A 204 -15.41 1.82 15.53
CA TYR A 204 -14.97 0.69 14.72
C TYR A 204 -13.57 0.20 15.11
N TYR A 205 -12.62 1.08 15.38
CA TYR A 205 -11.28 0.71 15.86
C TYR A 205 -11.39 -0.05 17.17
N GLU A 206 -12.08 0.49 18.18
CA GLU A 206 -12.27 -0.18 19.47
C GLU A 206 -12.89 -1.58 19.29
N LEU A 207 -13.93 -1.70 18.46
CA LEU A 207 -14.55 -3.00 18.18
C LEU A 207 -13.54 -3.98 17.53
N ILE A 208 -12.80 -3.52 16.53
CA ILE A 208 -11.78 -4.30 15.80
C ILE A 208 -10.69 -4.79 16.76
N PHE A 209 -10.16 -3.90 17.60
CA PHE A 209 -9.12 -4.22 18.58
C PHE A 209 -9.63 -5.15 19.67
N ASN A 210 -10.86 -4.95 20.18
CA ASN A 210 -11.49 -5.85 21.14
C ASN A 210 -11.65 -7.27 20.58
N ILE A 211 -12.07 -7.39 19.32
CA ILE A 211 -12.18 -8.70 18.66
C ILE A 211 -10.80 -9.33 18.48
N TYR A 212 -9.81 -8.56 18.04
CA TYR A 212 -8.44 -9.04 17.90
C TYR A 212 -7.92 -9.57 19.25
N GLN A 213 -8.10 -8.84 20.35
CA GLN A 213 -7.68 -9.28 21.68
C GLN A 213 -8.39 -10.55 22.15
N LYS A 214 -9.69 -10.69 21.88
CA LYS A 214 -10.45 -11.93 22.15
C LYS A 214 -9.89 -13.14 21.41
N ASN A 215 -9.24 -12.93 20.26
CA ASN A 215 -8.66 -13.97 19.42
C ASN A 215 -7.12 -14.06 19.53
N ILE A 216 -6.51 -13.44 20.54
CA ILE A 216 -5.04 -13.31 20.61
C ILE A 216 -4.30 -14.65 20.61
N ASN A 217 -4.88 -15.69 21.22
CA ASN A 217 -4.27 -17.03 21.23
C ASN A 217 -4.23 -17.63 19.82
N PHE A 218 -5.31 -17.50 19.06
CA PHE A 218 -5.36 -17.93 17.66
C PHE A 218 -4.37 -17.13 16.81
N ILE A 219 -4.25 -15.82 17.01
CA ILE A 219 -3.27 -14.99 16.31
C ILE A 219 -1.83 -15.45 16.60
N LYS A 220 -1.51 -15.78 17.86
CA LYS A 220 -0.19 -16.31 18.22
C LYS A 220 0.13 -17.63 17.50
N GLU A 221 -0.87 -18.51 17.35
CA GLU A 221 -0.71 -19.75 16.56
C GLU A 221 -0.54 -19.45 15.07
N TYR A 222 -1.32 -18.51 14.53
CA TYR A 222 -1.21 -18.07 13.14
C TYR A 222 0.16 -17.46 12.82
N ARG A 223 0.73 -16.65 13.72
CA ARG A 223 2.10 -16.12 13.59
C ARG A 223 3.12 -17.26 13.46
N LYS A 224 3.09 -18.21 14.40
CA LYS A 224 3.98 -19.38 14.37
C LYS A 224 3.82 -20.19 13.07
N PHE A 225 2.58 -20.36 12.60
CA PHE A 225 2.32 -21.02 11.33
C PHE A 225 2.97 -20.27 10.16
N LYS A 226 2.80 -18.95 10.07
CA LYS A 226 3.44 -18.14 9.02
C LYS A 226 4.96 -18.19 9.08
N GLU A 227 5.55 -18.10 10.28
CA GLU A 227 7.00 -18.20 10.49
C GLU A 227 7.54 -19.55 10.01
N ASN A 228 6.90 -20.65 10.44
CA ASN A 228 7.31 -22.01 10.07
C ASN A 228 7.21 -22.30 8.57
N ASN A 229 6.38 -21.54 7.84
CA ASN A 229 6.14 -21.74 6.41
C ASN A 229 6.71 -20.61 5.53
N ASN A 230 7.53 -19.70 6.08
CA ASN A 230 8.10 -18.55 5.37
C ASN A 230 7.05 -17.73 4.61
N MET A 231 5.88 -17.50 5.22
CA MET A 231 4.75 -16.80 4.61
C MET A 231 4.77 -15.28 4.82
N TYR A 232 5.70 -14.76 5.61
CA TYR A 232 5.95 -13.33 5.63
C TYR A 232 6.64 -12.94 4.33
N LEU A 233 6.16 -11.88 3.68
CA LEU A 233 6.89 -11.26 2.57
C LEU A 233 8.30 -10.97 3.08
N ASN A 234 9.33 -11.53 2.42
CA ASN A 234 10.72 -11.24 2.75
C ASN A 234 10.92 -9.72 2.59
N VAL A 235 10.96 -9.00 3.72
CA VAL A 235 11.26 -7.56 3.78
C VAL A 235 12.76 -7.34 3.61
#